data_AF-A0A1Q9R283-F1
#
_entry.id   AF-A0A1Q9R283-F1
#
_cell.length_a   1.000
_cell.length_b   1.000
_cell.length_c   1.000
_cell.angle_alpha   90.00
_cell.angle_beta   90.00
_cell.angle_gamma   90.00
#
_symmetry.space_group_name_H-M   'P 1'
#
loop_
_entity.id
_entity.type
_entity.pdbx_description
1 polymer ?
#
loop_
_entity_poly.entity_id
_entity_poly.type
_entity_poly.pdbx_seq_one_letter_code
_entity_poly.pdbx_strand_id
1 'polypeptide(L)' 'MMTIKARYPLSIEFQVKEQVAKEAKKHRRSLNAELGLLIEEGLRWREMQSKQAAA' A
#
# COMPACT_ATOMS: atom_id res chain seq x y z
N MET A 1 0.67 -5.56 21.97
CA MET A 1 1.64 -4.49 21.68
C MET A 1 0.95 -3.43 20.83
N MET A 2 0.87 -2.17 21.28
CA MET A 2 0.33 -1.09 20.45
C MET A 2 1.32 -0.79 19.31
N THR A 3 0.93 -1.06 18.07
CA THR A 3 1.74 -0.71 16.90
C THR A 3 1.72 0.81 16.72
N ILE A 4 2.87 1.46 16.96
CA ILE A 4 3.03 2.89 16.72
C ILE A 4 3.06 3.10 15.20
N LYS A 5 2.00 3.70 14.64
CA LYS A 5 1.96 4.06 13.21
C LYS A 5 2.86 5.26 12.96
N ALA A 6 3.97 5.05 12.25
CA ALA A 6 4.79 6.16 11.75
C ALA A 6 4.02 6.95 10.69
N ARG A 7 4.00 8.28 10.79
CA ARG A 7 3.44 9.15 9.76
C ARG A 7 4.54 9.43 8.73
N TYR A 8 4.31 9.01 7.49
CA TYR A 8 5.23 9.25 6.39
C TYR A 8 4.62 10.24 5.40
N PRO A 9 5.27 11.38 5.10
CA PRO A 9 4.81 12.29 4.06
C PRO A 9 5.02 11.63 2.69
N LEU A 10 3.93 11.21 2.06
CA LEU A 10 3.96 10.54 0.77
C LEU A 10 3.64 11.53 -0.36
N SER A 11 4.58 11.70 -1.28
CA SER A 11 4.36 12.43 -2.54
C SER A 11 4.08 11.42 -3.65
N ILE A 12 2.88 11.49 -4.22
CA ILE A 12 2.44 10.62 -5.30
C ILE A 12 1.70 11.44 -6.36
N GLU A 13 1.73 10.94 -7.59
CA GLU A 13 0.96 11.50 -8.69
C GLU A 13 -0.53 11.60 -8.35
N PHE A 14 -1.16 12.68 -8.79
CA PHE A 14 -2.56 12.96 -8.49
C PHE A 14 -3.48 11.83 -8.96
N GLN A 15 -3.22 11.31 -10.17
CA GLN A 15 -3.99 10.21 -10.75
C GLN A 15 -3.92 8.93 -9.90
N VAL A 16 -2.74 8.62 -9.35
CA VAL A 16 -2.55 7.47 -8.45
C VAL A 16 -3.35 7.67 -7.17
N LYS A 17 -3.30 8.86 -6.58
CA LYS A 17 -4.09 9.20 -5.39
C LYS A 17 -5.59 9.02 -5.64
N GLU A 18 -6.10 9.44 -6.79
CA GLU A 18 -7.51 9.29 -7.15
C GLU A 18 -7.92 7.81 -7.29
N GLN A 19 -7.08 6.99 -7.90
CA GLN A 19 -7.34 5.55 -8.03
C GLN A 19 -7.41 4.89 -6.66
N VAL A 20 -6.44 5.15 -5.77
CA VAL A 20 -6.46 4.59 -4.42
C VAL A 20 -7.65 5.11 -3.61
N ALA A 21 -8.08 6.36 -3.82
CA ALA A 21 -9.27 6.89 -3.18
C ALA A 21 -10.57 6.18 -3.62
N LYS A 22 -10.67 5.76 -4.88
CA LYS A 22 -11.80 4.97 -5.38
C LYS A 22 -11.83 3.58 -4.73
N GLU A 23 -10.69 2.90 -4.68
CA GLU A 23 -10.60 1.58 -4.01
C GLU A 23 -10.87 1.70 -2.51
N ALA A 24 -10.33 2.72 -1.84
CA ALA A 24 -10.60 2.96 -0.42
C ALA A 24 -12.10 3.13 -0.13
N LYS A 25 -12.83 3.87 -0.97
CA LYS A 25 -14.29 4.01 -0.87
C LYS A 25 -15.01 2.67 -1.07
N LYS A 26 -14.62 1.90 -2.09
CA LYS A 26 -15.18 0.58 -2.39
C LYS A 26 -14.99 -0.40 -1.24
N HIS A 27 -13.83 -0.37 -0.59
CA HIS A 27 -13.48 -1.24 0.54
C HIS A 27 -13.89 -0.68 1.92
N ARG A 28 -14.55 0.50 1.96
CA ARG A 28 -14.95 1.21 3.19
C ARG A 28 -13.79 1.45 4.16
N ARG A 29 -12.64 1.85 3.61
CA ARG A 29 -11.40 2.11 4.34
C ARG A 29 -11.00 3.57 4.22
N SER A 30 -10.16 4.04 5.15
CA SER A 30 -9.49 5.31 4.97
C SER A 30 -8.44 5.21 3.86
N LEU A 31 -8.14 6.33 3.21
CA LEU A 31 -7.12 6.39 2.16
C LEU A 31 -5.77 5.84 2.66
N ASN A 32 -5.40 6.17 3.91
CA ASN A 32 -4.14 5.70 4.50
C ASN A 32 -4.15 4.19 4.78
N ALA A 33 -5.29 3.61 5.15
CA ALA A 33 -5.39 2.18 5.37
C ALA A 33 -5.25 1.43 4.03
N GLU A 34 -5.91 1.93 2.98
CA GLU A 34 -5.81 1.33 1.65
C GLU A 34 -4.40 1.47 1.05
N LEU A 35 -3.78 2.66 1.17
CA LEU A 35 -2.38 2.87 0.79
C LEU A 35 -1.44 1.91 1.51
N GLY A 36 -1.63 1.72 2.83
CA GLY A 36 -0.82 0.79 3.62
C GLY A 36 -0.91 -0.63 3.09
N LEU A 37 -2.14 -1.11 2.81
CA LEU A 37 -2.36 -2.45 2.27
C LEU A 37 -1.73 -2.64 0.90
N LEU A 38 -1.91 -1.70 -0.02
CA LEU A 38 -1.31 -1.76 -1.36
C LEU A 38 0.23 -1.77 -1.29
N ILE A 39 0.82 -1.01 -0.36
CA ILE A 39 2.28 -1.01 -0.14
C ILE A 39 2.73 -2.38 0.39
N GLU A 40 2.05 -2.94 1.38
CA GLU A 40 2.36 -4.26 1.93
C GLU A 40 2.25 -5.36 0.88
N GLU A 41 1.19 -5.36 0.08
CA GLU A 41 0.99 -6.32 -1.01
C GLU A 41 2.09 -6.20 -2.07
N GLY A 42 2.45 -4.97 -2.46
CA GLY A 42 3.55 -4.74 -3.40
C GLY A 42 4.91 -5.20 -2.86
N LEU A 43 5.15 -5.06 -1.56
CA LEU A 43 6.37 -5.58 -0.91
C LEU A 43 6.38 -7.12 -0.89
N ARG A 44 5.26 -7.76 -0.53
CA ARG A 44 5.15 -9.23 -0.57
C ARG A 44 5.32 -9.77 -1.99
N TRP A 45 4.75 -9.10 -2.99
CA TRP A 45 4.91 -9.47 -4.39
C TRP A 45 6.38 -9.43 -4.83
N ARG A 46 7.11 -8.35 -4.47
CA ARG A 46 8.56 -8.25 -4.75
C ARG A 46 9.37 -9.34 -4.03
N GLU A 47 9.03 -9.65 -2.78
CA GLU A 47 9.70 -10.72 -2.04
C GLU A 47 9.51 -12.09 -2.72
N MET A 48 8.29 -12.39 -3.19
CA MET A 48 8.00 -13.63 -3.92
C MET A 48 8.78 -13.71 -5.23
N GLN A 49 8.83 -12.62 -6.00
CA GLN A 49 9.60 -12.56 -7.25
C GLN A 49 11.10 -12.75 -7.00
N SER A 50 11.65 -12.13 -5.96
CA SER A 50 13.07 -12.29 -5.61
C SER A 50 13.43 -13.72 -5.21
N LYS A 51 12.52 -14.46 -4.56
CA LYS A 51 12.74 -15.87 -4.20
C LYS A 51 12.62 -16.81 -5.40
N GLN A 52 11.76 -16.50 -6.37
CA GLN A 52 11.60 -17.29 -7.60
C GLN A 52 12.75 -17.10 -8.59
N ALA A 53 13.37 -15.91 -8.63
CA ALA A 53 14.52 -15.65 -9.50
C ALA A 53 15.85 -16.26 -9.01
N ALA A 54 15.88 -16.79 -7.79
CA ALA A 54 17.06 -17.39 -7.16
C ALA A 54 17.00 -18.93 -7.07
N ALA A 55 15.99 -19.57 -7.66
CA ALA A 55 15.80 -21.01 -7.73
C ALA A 55 15.99 -21.50 -9.18
#